data_AF-A0A7K2AQ60-F1
#
_entry.id   AF-A0A7K2AQ60-F1
#
_cell.length_a   1.000
_cell.length_b   1.000
_cell.length_c   1.000
_cell.angle_alpha   90.00
_cell.angle_beta   90.00
_cell.angle_gamma   90.00
#
_symmetry.space_group_name_H-M   'P 1'
#
loop_
_entity.id
_entity.type
_entity.pdbx_description
1 polymer ?
#
loop_
_entity_poly.entity_id
_entity_poly.type
_entity_poly.pdbx_seq_one_letter_code
_entity_poly.pdbx_strand_id
1 'polypeptide(L)' 'PPSATIRIDGRPAGYVTSAGTGFRTGTRVCLGYVEGQFAAADNGFTIDVFGTPCPAIRHRQAIYDPDHQRPRS' A
#
# COMPACT_ATOMS: atom_id res chain seq x y z
N PRO A 1 -19.10 1.49 -2.18
CA PRO A 1 -17.99 2.21 -2.88
C PRO A 1 -17.00 1.19 -3.49
N PRO A 2 -16.30 1.53 -4.58
CA PRO A 2 -15.55 0.54 -5.36
C PRO A 2 -14.37 -0.11 -4.60
N SER A 3 -13.80 0.56 -3.59
CA SER A 3 -12.82 0.04 -2.62
C SER A 3 -12.40 1.16 -1.66
N ALA A 4 -11.46 0.92 -0.75
CA ALA A 4 -10.81 1.94 0.08
C ALA A 4 -10.02 2.95 -0.78
N THR A 5 -10.07 4.23 -0.41
CA THR A 5 -9.39 5.31 -1.14
C THR A 5 -7.94 5.44 -0.68
N ILE A 6 -7.02 5.54 -1.63
CA ILE A 6 -5.63 5.91 -1.38
C ILE A 6 -5.53 7.43 -1.46
N ARG A 7 -4.90 8.06 -0.46
CA ARG A 7 -4.69 9.51 -0.43
C ARG A 7 -3.22 9.84 -0.22
N ILE A 8 -2.79 10.99 -0.71
CA ILE A 8 -1.48 11.59 -0.43
C ILE A 8 -1.71 13.01 0.08
N ASP A 9 -1.13 13.35 1.23
CA ASP A 9 -1.30 14.67 1.87
C ASP A 9 -2.77 15.10 1.97
N GLY A 10 -3.63 14.13 2.30
CA GLY A 10 -5.06 14.33 2.45
C GLY A 10 -5.85 14.47 1.14
N ARG A 11 -5.24 14.33 -0.05
CA ARG A 11 -5.94 14.37 -1.35
C ARG A 11 -6.15 12.97 -1.92
N PRO A 12 -7.33 12.64 -2.48
CA PRO A 12 -7.52 11.38 -3.19
C PRO A 12 -6.48 11.24 -4.31
N ALA A 13 -5.85 10.07 -4.37
CA ALA A 13 -4.78 9.77 -5.33
C ALA A 13 -5.01 8.46 -6.08
N GLY A 14 -5.96 7.63 -5.62
CA GLY A 14 -6.27 6.34 -6.23
C GLY A 14 -7.12 5.44 -5.33
N TYR A 15 -7.07 4.13 -5.58
CA TYR A 15 -7.89 3.15 -4.87
C TYR A 15 -7.16 1.83 -4.66
N VAL A 16 -7.50 1.17 -3.54
CA VAL A 16 -7.01 -0.16 -3.19
C VAL A 16 -7.66 -1.20 -4.10
N THR A 17 -6.88 -2.15 -4.63
CA THR A 17 -7.38 -3.29 -5.42
C THR A 17 -7.37 -4.58 -4.62
N SER A 18 -6.47 -4.72 -3.65
CA SER A 18 -6.35 -5.90 -2.79
C SER A 18 -5.77 -5.52 -1.43
N ALA A 19 -6.14 -6.26 -0.39
CA ALA A 19 -5.60 -6.05 0.95
C ALA A 19 -5.52 -7.37 1.72
N GLY A 20 -4.61 -7.45 2.68
CA GLY A 20 -4.45 -8.63 3.52
C GLY A 20 -3.53 -8.39 4.71
N THR A 21 -3.49 -9.37 5.60
CA THR A 21 -2.56 -9.40 6.73
C THR A 21 -1.37 -10.29 6.38
N GLY A 22 -0.18 -9.71 6.31
CA GLY A 22 1.06 -10.45 6.19
C GLY A 22 1.40 -11.12 7.53
N PHE A 23 0.84 -12.31 7.80
CA PHE A 23 1.06 -13.01 9.07
C PHE A 23 2.55 -13.26 9.38
N ARG A 24 3.39 -13.43 8.36
CA ARG A 24 4.84 -13.58 8.54
C ARG A 24 5.53 -12.28 8.95
N THR A 25 5.08 -11.13 8.45
CA THR A 25 5.69 -9.82 8.70
C THR A 25 5.01 -9.05 9.84
N GLY A 26 3.82 -9.49 10.27
CA GLY A 26 2.99 -8.78 11.25
C GLY A 26 2.36 -7.50 10.69
N THR A 27 2.45 -7.26 9.38
CA THR A 27 2.01 -6.01 8.76
C THR A 27 0.69 -6.18 8.02
N ARG A 28 -0.18 -5.18 8.09
CA ARG A 28 -1.30 -5.05 7.15
C ARG A 28 -0.77 -4.48 5.85
N VAL A 29 -1.16 -5.05 4.73
CA VAL A 29 -0.72 -4.63 3.39
C VAL A 29 -1.92 -4.41 2.47
N CYS A 30 -1.73 -3.52 1.52
CA CYS A 30 -2.65 -3.34 0.41
C CYS A 30 -1.88 -3.07 -0.88
N LEU A 31 -2.51 -3.40 -1.99
CA LEU A 31 -2.10 -3.04 -3.33
C LEU A 31 -3.16 -2.08 -3.91
N GLY A 32 -2.75 -1.17 -4.77
CA GLY A 32 -3.66 -0.29 -5.46
C GLY A 32 -2.97 0.54 -6.53
N TYR A 33 -3.77 1.21 -7.35
CA TYR A 33 -3.29 2.15 -8.35
C TYR A 33 -3.35 3.57 -7.81
N VAL A 34 -2.40 4.39 -8.25
CA VAL A 34 -2.37 5.84 -8.02
C VAL A 34 -2.24 6.57 -9.35
N GLU A 35 -2.73 7.80 -9.41
CA GLU A 35 -2.57 8.64 -10.59
C GLU A 35 -1.09 8.90 -10.88
N GLY A 36 -0.74 9.01 -12.17
CA GLY A 36 0.65 9.09 -12.63
C GLY A 36 1.44 10.26 -12.03
N GLN A 37 0.78 11.39 -11.74
CA GLN A 37 1.40 12.53 -11.07
C GLN A 37 1.94 12.21 -9.67
N PHE A 38 1.44 11.14 -9.04
CA PHE A 38 1.85 10.66 -7.74
C PHE A 38 2.80 9.45 -7.81
N ALA A 39 3.18 9.01 -9.01
CA ALA A 39 3.98 7.80 -9.22
C ALA A 39 5.40 7.88 -8.63
N ALA A 40 5.91 9.07 -8.32
CA ALA A 40 7.21 9.28 -7.68
C ALA A 40 7.13 9.48 -6.15
N ALA A 41 5.93 9.59 -5.58
CA ALA A 41 5.77 9.78 -4.14
C ALA A 41 6.12 8.49 -3.38
N ASP A 42 6.91 8.61 -2.31
CA ASP A 42 7.28 7.51 -1.41
C ASP A 42 6.69 7.68 0.01
N ASN A 43 6.14 8.84 0.34
CA ASN A 43 5.62 9.18 1.66
C ASN A 43 4.28 9.95 1.58
N GLY A 44 3.69 10.28 2.74
CA GLY A 44 2.43 11.03 2.83
C GLY A 44 1.17 10.20 2.53
N PHE A 45 1.33 8.89 2.29
CA PHE A 45 0.22 8.01 1.96
C PHE A 45 -0.67 7.74 3.18
N THR A 46 -1.97 7.77 2.94
CA THR A 46 -2.99 7.25 3.86
C THR A 46 -4.00 6.41 3.11
N ILE A 47 -4.54 5.41 3.79
CA ILE A 47 -5.65 4.59 3.31
C ILE A 47 -6.88 4.97 4.13
N ASP A 48 -7.95 5.37 3.45
CA ASP A 48 -9.24 5.59 4.10
C ASP A 48 -9.88 4.25 4.46
N VAL A 49 -9.89 3.93 5.75
CA VAL A 49 -10.53 2.73 6.29
C VAL A 49 -11.76 3.17 7.07
N PHE A 50 -12.91 3.13 6.40
CA PHE A 50 -14.20 3.54 6.96
C PHE A 50 -14.16 4.96 7.57
N GLY A 51 -13.56 5.92 6.86
CA GLY A 51 -13.41 7.32 7.30
C GLY A 51 -12.23 7.56 8.23
N THR A 52 -11.49 6.53 8.62
CA THR A 52 -10.26 6.68 9.41
C THR A 52 -9.05 6.73 8.48
N PRO A 53 -8.26 7.83 8.47
CA PRO A 53 -7.04 7.90 7.68
C PRO A 53 -5.94 7.05 8.35
N CYS A 54 -5.65 5.89 7.78
CA CYS A 54 -4.61 5.00 8.25
C CYS A 54 -3.29 5.31 7.52
N PRO A 55 -2.20 5.72 8.21
CA PRO A 55 -0.90 5.95 7.57
C PRO A 55 -0.39 4.71 6.86
N ALA A 56 0.18 4.90 5.67
CA ALA A 56 0.78 3.83 4.88
C ALA A 56 2.14 4.26 4.32
N ILE A 57 2.99 3.27 4.07
CA ILE A 57 4.31 3.47 3.46
C ILE A 57 4.31 2.72 2.13
N ARG A 58 4.78 3.39 1.07
CA ARG A 58 4.94 2.73 -0.23
C ARG A 58 6.20 1.86 -0.20
N HIS A 59 6.05 0.61 -0.63
CA HIS A 59 7.19 -0.29 -0.82
C HIS A 59 7.53 -0.43 -2.31
N ARG A 60 8.82 -0.31 -2.64
CA ARG A 60 9.34 -0.51 -4.01
C ARG A 60 9.72 -1.97 -4.30
N GLN A 61 9.92 -2.75 -3.24
CA GLN A 61 10.22 -4.17 -3.28
C GLN A 61 9.20 -4.94 -2.45
N ALA A 62 9.22 -6.26 -2.57
CA ALA A 62 8.42 -7.11 -1.69
C ALA A 62 8.81 -6.88 -0.22
N ILE A 63 7.80 -6.81 0.66
CA ILE A 63 8.03 -6.67 2.11
C ILE A 63 8.61 -7.94 2.76
N TYR A 64 8.60 -9.05 2.02
CA TYR A 64 9.12 -10.32 2.45
C TYR A 64 9.96 -10.92 1.34
N ASP A 65 11.17 -11.38 1.70
CA ASP A 65 12.14 -12.00 0.80
C ASP A 65 12.44 -11.18 -0.48
N PRO A 66 12.81 -9.89 -0.36
CA PRO A 66 13.06 -9.03 -1.52
C PRO A 66 14.23 -9.52 -2.40
N ASP A 67 15.17 -10.26 -1.81
CA ASP A 67 16.34 -10.80 -2.50
C ASP A 67 16.15 -12.26 -2.95
N HIS A 68 14.90 -12.75 -2.94
CA HIS A 68 14.54 -14.08 -3.43
C HIS A 68 15.37 -15.23 -2.82
N GLN A 69 15.68 -15.14 -1.53
CA GLN A 69 16.45 -16.16 -0.82
C GLN A 69 15.62 -17.41 -0.51
N ARG A 70 14.29 -17.41 -0.76
CA ARG A 70 13.38 -18.51 -0.41
C ARG A 70 12.20 -18.70 -1.40
N PRO A 71 11.84 -19.96 -1.75
CA PRO A 71 12.63 -21.16 -1.55
C PRO A 71 13.71 -21.22 -2.63
N ARG A 72 14.97 -21.32 -2.22
CA ARG A 72 16.07 -21.67 -3.13
C ARG A 72 16.29 -23.18 -3.04
N SER A 73 16.62 -23.79 -4.18
CA SER A 73 16.93 -25.21 -4.33
C SER A 73 18.01 -25.67 -3.36
#